data_AF-A0A3D0M2X6-F1
#
_entry.id   AF-A0A3D0M2X6-F1
#
_cell.length_a   1.000
_cell.length_b   1.000
_cell.length_c   1.000
_cell.angle_alpha   90.00
_cell.angle_beta   90.00
_cell.angle_gamma   90.00
#
_symmetry.space_group_name_H-M   'P 1'
#
loop_
_entity.id
_entity.type
_entity.pdbx_description
1 polymer ?
#
loop_
_entity_poly.entity_id
_entity_poly.type
_entity_poly.pdbx_seq_one_letter_code
_entity_poly.pdbx_strand_id
1 'polypeptide(L)' 'DLFEEGAASGKGVLEVTGSDVAAFCDDLIQDSKTYADVYQDSVNRKVYKAIKKDTDKKK' A
#
# COMPACT_ATOMS: atom_id res chain seq x y z
N ASP A 1 -5.57 -2.53 -20.82
CA ASP A 1 -4.45 -1.82 -21.49
C ASP A 1 -3.10 -2.47 -21.24
N LEU A 2 -2.44 -2.34 -20.08
CA LEU A 2 -1.06 -2.84 -19.87
C LEU A 2 -0.80 -4.28 -20.35
N PHE A 3 -1.65 -5.23 -19.95
CA PHE A 3 -1.49 -6.63 -20.38
C PHE A 3 -1.95 -6.89 -21.82
N GLU A 4 -2.89 -6.11 -22.33
CA GLU A 4 -3.37 -6.22 -23.71
C GLU A 4 -2.30 -5.71 -24.68
N GLU A 5 -1.64 -4.60 -24.37
CA GLU A 5 -0.48 -4.08 -25.11
C GLU A 5 0.73 -5.00 -24.99
N GLY A 6 0.97 -5.58 -23.81
CA GLY A 6 1.98 -6.60 -23.60
C GLY A 6 1.77 -7.82 -24.51
N ALA A 7 0.54 -8.34 -24.53
CA ALA A 7 0.16 -9.46 -25.39
C ALA A 7 0.26 -9.12 -26.89
N ALA A 8 -0.21 -7.93 -27.29
CA ALA A 8 -0.08 -7.46 -28.67
C ALA A 8 1.38 -7.29 -29.12
N SER A 9 2.28 -6.97 -28.17
CA SER A 9 3.72 -6.87 -28.39
C SER A 9 4.46 -8.22 -28.28
N GLY A 10 3.74 -9.33 -28.08
CA GLY A 10 4.31 -10.67 -27.96
C GLY A 10 5.08 -10.92 -26.66
N LYS A 11 4.89 -10.09 -25.63
CA LYS A 11 5.57 -10.23 -24.33
C LYS A 11 4.83 -11.21 -23.43
N GLY A 12 5.59 -12.06 -22.75
CA GLY A 12 5.11 -12.88 -21.66
C GLY A 12 4.77 -12.06 -20.41
N VAL A 13 3.96 -12.61 -19.51
CA VAL A 13 3.48 -11.88 -18.32
C VAL A 13 4.62 -11.38 -17.43
N LEU A 14 5.67 -12.18 -17.24
CA LEU A 14 6.84 -11.79 -16.43
C LEU A 14 7.73 -10.75 -17.12
N GLU A 15 7.60 -10.57 -18.44
CA GLU A 15 8.26 -9.48 -19.16
C GLU A 15 7.48 -8.16 -19.03
N VAL A 16 6.20 -8.23 -18.64
CA VAL A 16 5.34 -7.06 -18.38
C VAL A 16 5.40 -6.67 -16.90
N THR A 17 5.32 -7.65 -15.99
CA THR A 17 5.30 -7.41 -14.54
C THR A 17 6.69 -7.46 -13.90
N GLY A 18 7.70 -8.00 -14.59
CA GLY A 18 8.94 -8.43 -13.94
C GLY A 18 8.78 -9.77 -13.22
N SER A 19 9.90 -10.34 -12.76
CA SER A 19 9.94 -11.60 -12.00
C SER A 19 9.44 -11.45 -10.57
N ASP A 20 9.59 -10.25 -9.99
CA ASP A 20 8.99 -9.89 -8.70
C ASP A 20 7.65 -9.20 -8.93
N VAL A 21 6.61 -10.02 -9.08
CA VAL A 21 5.25 -9.54 -9.33
C VAL A 21 4.69 -8.79 -8.11
N ALA A 22 5.19 -9.06 -6.90
CA ALA A 22 4.75 -8.37 -5.70
C ALA A 22 5.25 -6.92 -5.69
N ALA A 23 6.52 -6.70 -6.01
CA ALA A 23 7.08 -5.35 -6.15
C ALA A 23 6.37 -4.54 -7.24
N PHE A 24 6.03 -5.15 -8.37
CA PHE A 24 5.23 -4.50 -9.42
C PHE A 24 3.84 -4.06 -8.91
N CYS A 25 3.17 -4.89 -8.11
CA CYS A 25 1.89 -4.53 -7.50
C CYS A 25 2.05 -3.42 -6.47
N ASP A 26 3.11 -3.45 -5.66
CA ASP A 26 3.41 -2.42 -4.65
C ASP A 26 3.62 -1.06 -5.31
N ASP A 27 4.40 -1.00 -6.41
CA ASP A 27 4.62 0.22 -7.19
C ASP A 27 3.31 0.75 -7.81
N LEU A 28 2.43 -0.15 -8.26
CA LEU A 28 1.15 0.24 -8.88
C LEU A 28 0.18 0.91 -7.89
N ILE A 29 0.22 0.49 -6.62
CA ILE A 29 -0.68 1.01 -5.58
C ILE A 29 -0.02 2.10 -4.72
N GLN A 30 1.28 2.37 -4.91
CA GLN A 30 2.08 3.26 -4.07
C GLN A 30 1.47 4.66 -3.89
N ASP A 31 0.92 5.25 -4.95
CA ASP A 31 0.35 6.61 -4.92
C ASP A 31 -1.16 6.63 -4.63
N SER A 32 -1.78 5.47 -4.44
CA SER A 32 -3.21 5.34 -4.15
C SER A 32 -3.43 5.05 -2.68
N LYS A 33 -4.36 5.78 -2.03
CA LYS A 33 -4.77 5.45 -0.66
C LYS A 33 -5.33 4.03 -0.62
N THR A 34 -4.57 3.14 -0.01
CA THR A 34 -4.96 1.75 0.18
C THR A 34 -5.80 1.61 1.45
N TYR A 35 -6.54 0.51 1.55
CA TYR A 35 -7.25 0.15 2.77
C TYR A 35 -6.29 0.00 3.97
N ALA A 36 -5.04 -0.40 3.71
CA ALA A 36 -4.00 -0.52 4.72
C ALA A 36 -3.64 0.85 5.33
N ASP A 37 -3.58 1.91 4.53
CA ASP A 37 -3.31 3.27 5.00
C ASP A 37 -4.39 3.76 5.96
N VAL A 38 -5.66 3.52 5.60
CA VAL A 38 -6.82 3.87 6.44
C VAL A 38 -6.78 3.11 7.78
N TYR A 39 -6.38 1.84 7.75
CA TYR A 39 -6.25 1.04 8.97
C TYR A 39 -5.09 1.51 9.85
N GLN A 40 -3.91 1.80 9.27
CA GLN A 40 -2.78 2.36 9.99
C GLN A 40 -3.13 3.70 10.66
N ASP A 41 -3.82 4.59 9.95
CA ASP A 41 -4.29 5.87 10.51
C ASP A 41 -5.21 5.66 11.73
N SER A 42 -6.11 4.68 11.66
CA SER A 42 -7.02 4.34 12.77
C SER A 42 -6.25 3.82 14.00
N VAL A 43 -5.27 2.94 13.78
CA VAL A 43 -4.42 2.39 14.85
C VAL A 43 -3.57 3.49 15.46
N ASN A 44 -2.90 4.30 14.65
CA ASN A 44 -2.06 5.42 15.10
C ASN A 44 -2.87 6.42 15.92
N ARG A 45 -4.09 6.77 15.48
CA ARG A 45 -5.00 7.64 16.24
C ARG A 45 -5.40 7.05 17.59
N LYS A 46 -5.65 5.74 17.66
CA LYS A 46 -5.97 5.05 18.93
C LYS A 46 -4.79 5.07 19.90
N VAL A 47 -3.59 4.77 19.41
CA VAL A 47 -2.36 4.80 20.22
C VAL A 47 -2.10 6.21 20.74
N TYR A 48 -2.17 7.22 19.87
CA TYR A 48 -1.99 8.62 20.27
C TYR A 48 -2.98 9.06 21.36
N LYS A 49 -4.27 8.68 21.21
CA LYS A 49 -5.30 8.98 22.21
C LYS A 49 -5.02 8.30 23.56
N ALA A 50 -4.53 7.06 23.55
CA ALA A 50 -4.17 6.32 24.76
C ALA A 50 -2.99 6.98 25.49
N ILE A 51 -1.93 7.32 24.75
CA ILE A 51 -0.74 8.00 25.29
C ILE A 51 -1.12 9.35 25.89
N LYS A 52 -1.89 10.17 25.17
CA LYS A 52 -2.33 11.49 25.66
C LYS A 52 -3.11 11.38 26.96
N LYS A 53 -4.04 10.41 27.06
CA LYS A 53 -4.82 10.18 28.28
C LYS A 53 -3.94 9.80 29.48
N ASP A 54 -2.87 9.04 29.27
CA ASP A 54 -1.95 8.65 30.34
C ASP A 54 -1.09 9.84 30.82
N THR A 55 -0.64 10.68 29.88
CA THR A 55 0.10 11.91 30.19
C THR A 55 -0.75 12.93 30.96
N ASP A 56 -2.01 13.11 30.55
CA ASP A 56 -2.93 14.04 31.21
C ASP A 56 -3.31 13.59 32.64
N LYS A 57 -3.24 12.28 32.94
CA LYS A 57 -3.45 11.73 34.30
C LYS A 57 -2.27 11.93 35.24
N LYS A 58 -1.07 12.17 34.69
CA LYS A 58 0.18 12.35 35.47
C LYS A 58 0.49 13.82 35.76
N LYS A 59 -0.29 14.75 35.19
CA LYS A 59 -0.30 16.18 35.54
C LYS A 59 -1.33 16.45 36.63
#